data_AF-A0A3S0YIP9-F1
#
_entry.id   AF-A0A3S0YIP9-F1
#
_cell.length_a   1.000
_cell.length_b   1.000
_cell.length_c   1.000
_cell.angle_alpha   90.00
_cell.angle_beta   90.00
_cell.angle_gamma   90.00
#
_symmetry.space_group_name_H-M   'P 1'
#
loop_
_entity.id
_entity.type
_entity.pdbx_description
1 polymer ?
#
loop_
_entity_poly.entity_id
_entity_poly.type
_entity_poly.pdbx_seq_one_letter_code
_entity_poly.pdbx_strand_id
1 'polypeptide(L)'
;MAGKLSISFLTGSDHVIQNRLNSDIVIPRKRRTVDQMFFQPYESKEEFVFCARHTFLPIAMIGLAILDPAVLITTPAVIGAIIIGSAVLSGIHELVGDEHNASYFFNVAKHIFNDLCQAVLDLVVLPLSLLVMTTRGASTGLHAAVASTERDETPAPGL
;
A
#
# COMPACT_ATOMS: atom_id res chain seq x y z
N MET A 1 7.34 2.08 12.50
CA MET A 1 8.31 1.38 11.61
C MET A 1 8.48 2.27 10.40
N ALA A 2 9.67 2.87 10.22
CA ALA A 2 9.97 3.67 9.03
C ALA A 2 9.80 2.82 7.77
N GLY A 3 9.21 3.42 6.73
CA GLY A 3 8.75 2.80 5.50
C GLY A 3 9.70 1.74 4.97
N LYS A 4 9.36 0.47 5.19
CA LYS A 4 9.96 -0.65 4.48
C LYS A 4 9.24 -0.70 3.15
N LEU A 5 9.96 -0.44 2.07
CA LEU A 5 9.46 -0.66 0.72
C LEU A 5 8.94 -2.09 0.64
N SER A 6 7.69 -2.25 0.23
CA SER A 6 7.02 -3.54 0.31
C SER A 6 6.24 -3.87 -0.94
N ILE A 7 6.46 -5.09 -1.43
CA ILE A 7 5.63 -5.76 -2.44
C ILE A 7 4.77 -6.85 -1.78
N SER A 8 4.60 -6.79 -0.46
CA SER A 8 3.89 -7.82 0.30
C SER A 8 2.41 -7.89 -0.03
N PHE A 9 1.81 -6.77 -0.49
CA PHE A 9 0.44 -6.74 -1.00
C PHE A 9 0.22 -7.65 -2.22
N LEU A 10 1.25 -7.81 -3.07
CA LEU A 10 1.23 -8.77 -4.18
C LEU A 10 1.49 -10.18 -3.71
N THR A 11 2.55 -10.33 -2.91
CA THR A 11 3.13 -11.64 -2.64
C THR A 11 2.49 -12.35 -1.45
N GLY A 12 1.63 -11.66 -0.71
CA GLY A 12 1.06 -12.12 0.54
C GLY A 12 2.10 -12.39 1.61
N SER A 13 3.33 -11.86 1.51
CA SER A 13 4.39 -12.12 2.49
C SER A 13 4.18 -11.40 3.83
N ASP A 14 3.20 -10.52 3.91
CA ASP A 14 2.79 -9.87 5.14
C ASP A 14 1.32 -10.16 5.43
N HIS A 15 1.00 -10.33 6.71
CA HIS A 15 -0.36 -10.38 7.22
C HIS A 15 -0.71 -9.03 7.85
N VAL A 16 -1.78 -8.41 7.37
CA VAL A 16 -2.19 -7.06 7.80
C VAL A 16 -3.10 -7.17 9.01
N ILE A 17 -2.64 -6.68 10.16
CA ILE A 17 -3.44 -6.65 11.39
C ILE A 17 -4.35 -5.42 11.42
N GLN A 18 -3.82 -4.27 11.01
CA GLN A 18 -4.52 -2.99 11.10
C GLN A 18 -4.12 -2.08 9.96
N ASN A 19 -5.11 -1.54 9.27
CA ASN A 19 -4.91 -0.47 8.29
C ASN A 19 -4.86 0.89 8.97
N ARG A 20 -3.85 1.69 8.65
CA ARG A 20 -3.76 3.12 8.99
C ARG A 20 -3.61 3.91 7.70
N LEU A 21 -3.62 5.25 7.73
CA LEU A 21 -3.48 6.04 6.50
C LEU A 21 -2.11 5.81 5.84
N ASN A 22 -1.03 5.89 6.64
CA ASN A 22 0.36 5.87 6.15
C ASN A 22 1.26 4.87 6.92
N SER A 23 0.69 4.00 7.77
CA SER A 23 1.49 3.11 8.63
C SER A 23 0.72 1.85 9.02
N ASP A 24 0.46 0.99 8.04
CA ASP A 24 -0.21 -0.29 8.30
C ASP A 24 0.61 -1.15 9.27
N ILE A 25 -0.07 -1.85 10.17
CA ILE A 25 0.56 -2.79 11.10
C ILE A 25 0.53 -4.16 10.46
N VAL A 26 1.71 -4.68 10.16
CA VAL A 26 1.89 -5.95 9.47
C VAL A 26 2.78 -6.92 10.26
N ILE A 27 2.50 -8.22 10.15
CA ILE A 27 3.37 -9.29 10.65
C ILE A 27 3.92 -10.05 9.44
N PRO A 28 5.25 -10.28 9.38
CA PRO A 28 5.85 -11.10 8.33
C PRO A 28 5.30 -12.52 8.36
N ARG A 29 4.99 -13.07 7.19
CA ARG A 29 4.58 -14.47 7.02
C ARG A 29 5.21 -15.10 5.79
N LYS A 30 4.99 -16.40 5.63
CA LYS A 30 5.46 -17.12 4.45
C LYS A 30 4.77 -16.56 3.20
N ARG A 31 5.58 -16.29 2.17
CA ARG A 31 5.11 -15.88 0.84
C ARG A 31 4.11 -16.91 0.28
N ARG A 32 3.03 -16.44 -0.32
CA ARG A 32 2.08 -17.30 -1.03
C ARG A 32 2.72 -17.91 -2.28
N THR A 33 2.24 -19.08 -2.70
CA THR A 33 2.57 -19.60 -4.03
C THR A 33 1.92 -18.73 -5.11
N VAL A 34 2.35 -18.86 -6.37
CA VAL A 34 1.80 -18.07 -7.48
C VAL A 34 0.29 -18.27 -7.60
N ASP A 35 -0.18 -19.52 -7.53
CA ASP A 35 -1.62 -19.83 -7.58
C ASP A 35 -2.38 -19.17 -6.43
N GLN A 36 -1.81 -19.22 -5.22
CA GLN A 36 -2.38 -18.57 -4.05
C GLN A 36 -2.38 -17.03 -4.16
N MET A 37 -1.40 -16.44 -4.86
CA MET A 37 -1.41 -14.99 -5.11
C MET A 37 -2.56 -14.57 -6.01
N PHE A 38 -2.96 -15.38 -7.00
CA PHE A 38 -4.00 -15.00 -7.94
C PHE A 38 -5.41 -15.45 -7.52
N PHE A 39 -5.54 -16.63 -6.95
CA PHE A 39 -6.84 -17.27 -6.78
C PHE A 39 -7.25 -17.48 -5.32
N GLN A 40 -6.36 -17.29 -4.35
CA GLN A 40 -6.78 -17.37 -2.95
C GLN A 40 -7.61 -16.12 -2.58
N PRO A 41 -8.81 -16.28 -2.01
CA PRO A 41 -9.63 -15.15 -1.60
C PRO A 41 -8.92 -14.30 -0.54
N TYR A 42 -9.42 -13.09 -0.29
CA TYR A 42 -8.91 -12.25 0.80
C TYR A 42 -9.24 -12.89 2.15
N GLU A 43 -8.25 -12.98 3.03
CA GLU A 43 -8.44 -13.55 4.38
C GLU A 43 -9.18 -12.59 5.29
N SER A 44 -9.04 -11.28 5.05
CA SER A 44 -9.66 -10.25 5.86
C SER A 44 -9.96 -8.99 5.05
N LYS A 45 -10.80 -8.11 5.61
CA LYS A 45 -11.08 -6.78 5.04
C LYS A 45 -9.81 -5.93 5.03
N GLU A 46 -8.96 -6.12 6.02
CA GLU A 46 -7.71 -5.40 6.16
C GLU A 46 -6.78 -5.70 5.00
N GLU A 47 -6.63 -6.99 4.66
CA GLU A 47 -5.85 -7.43 3.51
C GLU A 47 -6.39 -6.87 2.19
N PHE A 48 -7.71 -6.88 2.01
CA PHE A 48 -8.36 -6.30 0.83
C PHE A 48 -8.02 -4.81 0.67
N VAL A 49 -8.21 -4.01 1.73
CA VAL A 49 -7.96 -2.56 1.69
C VAL A 49 -6.47 -2.26 1.47
N PHE A 50 -5.58 -3.05 2.06
CA PHE A 50 -4.14 -2.94 1.83
C PHE A 50 -3.77 -3.15 0.36
N CYS A 51 -4.26 -4.24 -0.26
CA CYS A 51 -4.04 -4.51 -1.68
C CYS A 51 -4.69 -3.45 -2.58
N ALA A 52 -5.90 -3.02 -2.23
CA ALA A 52 -6.64 -2.00 -2.96
C ALA A 52 -5.89 -0.66 -2.98
N ARG A 53 -5.34 -0.22 -1.84
CA ARG A 53 -4.61 1.04 -1.73
C ARG A 53 -3.39 1.06 -2.66
N HIS A 54 -2.57 0.01 -2.61
CA HIS A 54 -1.38 -0.11 -3.45
C HIS A 54 -1.69 -0.32 -4.94
N THR A 55 -2.95 -0.61 -5.29
CA THR A 55 -3.39 -0.78 -6.70
C THR A 55 -4.11 0.47 -7.23
N PHE A 56 -5.03 1.06 -6.47
CA PHE A 56 -5.85 2.18 -6.94
C PHE A 56 -5.18 3.54 -6.81
N LEU A 57 -4.28 3.73 -5.84
CA LEU A 57 -3.55 4.98 -5.69
C LEU A 57 -2.65 5.29 -6.91
N PRO A 58 -1.86 4.35 -7.45
CA PRO A 58 -1.15 4.58 -8.71
C PRO A 58 -2.08 4.77 -9.92
N ILE A 59 -3.24 4.08 -9.97
CA ILE A 59 -4.24 4.32 -11.04
C ILE A 59 -4.78 5.74 -10.98
N ALA A 60 -5.12 6.23 -9.78
CA ALA A 60 -5.60 7.59 -9.58
C ALA A 60 -4.53 8.62 -10.00
N MET A 61 -3.25 8.36 -9.70
CA MET A 61 -2.13 9.18 -10.16
C MET A 61 -2.02 9.22 -11.69
N ILE A 62 -2.14 8.08 -12.37
CA ILE A 62 -2.18 8.04 -13.84
C ILE A 62 -3.38 8.82 -14.38
N GLY A 63 -4.56 8.62 -13.79
CA GLY A 63 -5.78 9.34 -14.19
C GLY A 63 -5.62 10.86 -14.04
N LEU A 64 -5.03 11.31 -12.93
CA LEU A 64 -4.75 12.72 -12.69
C LEU A 64 -3.73 13.26 -13.71
N ALA A 65 -2.69 12.49 -14.04
CA ALA A 65 -1.69 12.86 -15.04
C ALA A 65 -2.27 12.96 -16.47
N ILE A 66 -3.32 12.18 -16.79
CA ILE A 66 -4.03 12.28 -18.07
C ILE A 66 -4.87 13.56 -18.12
N LEU A 67 -5.51 13.94 -16.99
CA LEU A 67 -6.35 15.14 -16.89
C LEU A 67 -5.53 16.42 -16.89
N ASP A 68 -4.42 16.44 -16.16
CA ASP A 68 -3.47 17.55 -16.12
C ASP A 68 -2.03 17.02 -16.18
N PRO A 69 -1.39 17.05 -17.36
CA PRO A 69 -0.01 16.61 -17.53
C PRO A 69 1.00 17.42 -16.71
N ALA A 70 0.67 18.65 -16.29
CA ALA A 70 1.56 19.46 -15.46
C ALA A 70 1.78 18.83 -14.08
N VAL A 71 0.84 18.00 -13.60
CA VAL A 71 0.95 17.25 -12.34
C VAL A 71 2.17 16.32 -12.33
N LEU A 72 2.52 15.73 -13.47
CA LEU A 72 3.69 14.85 -13.59
C LEU A 72 5.02 15.55 -13.32
N ILE A 73 5.09 16.87 -13.51
CA ILE A 73 6.30 17.67 -13.30
C ILE A 73 6.22 18.38 -11.95
N THR A 74 5.08 19.02 -11.67
CA THR A 74 4.89 19.85 -10.47
C THR A 74 4.90 19.03 -9.19
N THR A 75 4.25 17.85 -9.15
CA THR A 75 4.19 17.03 -7.93
C THR A 75 5.57 16.51 -7.51
N PRO A 76 6.39 15.89 -8.40
CA PRO A 76 7.74 15.49 -8.03
C PRO A 76 8.64 16.67 -7.65
N ALA A 77 8.48 17.83 -8.32
CA ALA A 77 9.25 19.02 -8.01
C ALA A 77 8.94 19.57 -6.60
N VAL A 78 7.67 19.64 -6.22
CA VAL A 78 7.25 20.09 -4.87
C VAL A 78 7.73 19.10 -3.80
N ILE A 79 7.55 17.80 -4.03
CA ILE A 79 8.02 16.76 -3.09
C ILE A 79 9.55 16.82 -2.96
N GLY A 80 10.27 16.94 -4.08
CA GLY A 80 11.73 17.08 -4.09
C GLY A 80 12.21 18.31 -3.33
N ALA A 81 11.54 19.45 -3.50
CA ALA A 81 11.84 20.66 -2.74
C ALA A 81 11.64 20.48 -1.23
N ILE A 82 10.61 19.76 -0.80
CA ILE A 82 10.37 19.46 0.63
C ILE A 82 11.46 18.53 1.18
N ILE A 83 11.87 17.50 0.43
CA ILE A 83 12.95 16.59 0.84
C ILE A 83 14.26 17.36 1.00
N ILE A 84 14.64 18.15 -0.02
CA ILE A 84 15.86 18.95 0.01
C ILE A 84 15.82 19.98 1.14
N GLY A 85 14.70 20.70 1.28
CA GLY A 85 14.52 21.69 2.34
C GLY A 85 14.65 21.07 3.73
N SER A 86 14.05 19.90 3.95
CA SER A 86 14.14 19.17 5.22
C SER A 86 15.56 18.66 5.49
N ALA A 87 16.28 18.18 4.47
CA ALA A 87 17.68 17.77 4.61
C ALA A 87 18.61 18.95 4.93
N VAL A 88 18.39 20.11 4.29
CA VAL A 88 19.14 21.34 4.58
C VAL A 88 18.86 21.83 6.00
N LEU A 89 17.59 21.88 6.43
CA LEU A 89 17.22 22.24 7.80
C LEU A 89 17.87 21.29 8.83
N SER A 90 17.87 19.99 8.55
CA SER A 90 18.57 19.01 9.38
C SER A 90 20.04 19.37 9.58
N GLY A 91 20.76 19.66 8.49
CA GLY A 91 22.18 20.03 8.56
C GLY A 91 22.42 21.35 9.30
N ILE A 92 21.54 22.34 9.15
CA ILE A 92 21.63 23.61 9.89
C ILE A 92 21.44 23.38 11.40
N HIS A 93 20.44 22.60 11.81
CA HIS A 93 20.20 22.30 13.22
C HIS A 93 21.35 21.48 13.83
N GLU A 94 21.95 20.56 13.06
CA GLU A 94 23.14 19.81 13.47
C GLU A 94 24.35 20.74 13.72
N LEU A 95 24.57 21.72 12.85
CA LEU A 95 25.63 22.72 13.00
C LEU A 95 25.45 23.65 14.21
N VAL A 96 24.22 23.87 14.66
CA VAL A 96 23.87 24.70 15.83
C VAL A 96 23.87 23.86 17.13
N GLY A 97 24.06 22.54 17.04
CA GLY A 97 24.07 21.62 18.19
C GLY A 97 22.68 21.20 18.67
N ASP A 98 21.65 21.38 17.85
CA ASP A 98 20.25 21.00 18.13
C ASP A 98 19.93 19.63 17.51
N GLU A 99 20.43 18.58 18.18
CA GLU A 99 20.31 17.19 17.73
C GLU A 99 18.85 16.72 17.59
N HIS A 100 17.95 17.25 18.43
CA HIS A 100 16.54 16.86 18.40
C HIS A 100 15.88 17.29 17.09
N ASN A 101 16.00 18.57 16.73
CA ASN A 101 15.40 19.08 15.50
C ASN A 101 16.12 18.56 14.25
N ALA A 102 17.45 18.38 14.31
CA ALA A 102 18.19 17.72 13.22
C ALA A 102 17.61 16.32 12.93
N SER A 103 17.46 15.50 13.97
CA SER A 103 16.90 14.16 13.82
C SER A 103 15.45 14.16 13.31
N TYR A 104 14.64 15.15 13.73
CA TYR A 104 13.26 15.29 13.28
C TYR A 104 13.19 15.55 11.77
N PHE A 105 13.88 16.59 11.28
CA PHE A 105 13.84 16.95 9.87
C PHE A 105 14.45 15.88 8.97
N PHE A 106 15.50 15.19 9.43
CA PHE A 106 16.06 14.04 8.74
C PHE A 106 15.04 12.89 8.61
N ASN A 107 14.35 12.57 9.69
CA ASN A 107 13.33 11.51 9.69
C ASN A 107 12.14 11.85 8.79
N VAL A 108 11.73 13.13 8.73
CA VAL A 108 10.70 13.60 7.80
C VAL A 108 11.16 13.43 6.35
N ALA A 109 12.37 13.89 6.01
CA ALA A 109 12.93 13.74 4.67
C ALA A 109 12.97 12.27 4.23
N LYS A 110 13.45 11.39 5.13
CA LYS A 110 13.52 9.95 4.91
C LYS A 110 12.15 9.32 4.72
N HIS A 111 11.15 9.72 5.50
CA HIS A 111 9.80 9.18 5.38
C HIS A 111 9.18 9.52 4.03
N ILE A 112 9.26 10.79 3.61
CA ILE A 112 8.73 11.27 2.33
C ILE A 112 9.46 10.58 1.17
N PHE A 113 10.78 10.42 1.26
CA PHE A 113 11.56 9.72 0.25
C PHE A 113 11.13 8.25 0.11
N ASN A 114 10.93 7.54 1.22
CA ASN A 114 10.46 6.16 1.19
C ASN A 114 9.05 6.04 0.58
N ASP A 115 8.15 6.96 0.91
CA ASP A 115 6.79 6.97 0.34
C ASP A 115 6.84 7.21 -1.17
N LEU A 116 7.73 8.09 -1.65
CA LEU A 116 7.96 8.31 -3.07
C LEU A 116 8.48 7.04 -3.77
N CYS A 117 9.47 6.37 -3.16
CA CYS A 117 9.97 5.10 -3.68
C CYS A 117 8.89 4.01 -3.71
N GLN A 118 8.02 3.94 -2.70
CA GLN A 118 6.89 3.01 -2.68
C GLN A 118 5.93 3.31 -3.82
N ALA A 119 5.58 4.57 -4.05
CA ALA A 119 4.69 4.97 -5.13
C ALA A 119 5.26 4.59 -6.51
N VAL A 120 6.58 4.71 -6.71
CA VAL A 120 7.25 4.26 -7.94
C VAL A 120 7.16 2.74 -8.07
N LEU A 121 7.43 1.99 -6.99
CA LEU A 121 7.30 0.53 -7.01
C LEU A 121 5.89 0.09 -7.35
N ASP A 122 4.89 0.68 -6.70
CA ASP A 122 3.47 0.40 -6.93
C ASP A 122 3.07 0.67 -8.39
N LEU A 123 3.59 1.74 -9.00
CA LEU A 123 3.39 2.04 -10.42
C LEU A 123 4.04 1.00 -11.34
N VAL A 124 5.26 0.55 -11.04
CA VAL A 124 5.98 -0.46 -11.83
C VAL A 124 5.28 -1.81 -11.76
N VAL A 125 4.79 -2.20 -10.58
CA VAL A 125 4.10 -3.48 -10.39
C VAL A 125 2.58 -3.40 -10.64
N LEU A 126 2.09 -2.23 -11.06
CA LEU A 126 0.67 -1.96 -11.27
C LEU A 126 -0.03 -3.03 -12.13
N PRO A 127 0.51 -3.44 -13.30
CA PRO A 127 -0.15 -4.46 -14.14
C PRO A 127 -0.38 -5.78 -13.40
N LEU A 128 0.60 -6.21 -12.59
CA LEU A 128 0.49 -7.42 -11.78
C LEU A 128 -0.51 -7.23 -10.63
N SER A 129 -0.49 -6.06 -9.97
CA SER A 129 -1.41 -5.76 -8.87
C SER A 129 -2.86 -5.73 -9.31
N LEU A 130 -3.13 -5.21 -10.51
CA LEU A 130 -4.47 -5.15 -11.09
C LEU A 130 -4.97 -6.56 -11.44
N LEU A 131 -4.10 -7.41 -12.00
CA LEU A 131 -4.44 -8.80 -12.28
C LEU A 131 -4.73 -9.56 -10.99
N VAL A 132 -3.87 -9.45 -9.98
CA VAL A 132 -4.09 -10.07 -8.66
C VAL A 132 -5.39 -9.57 -8.03
N MET A 133 -5.65 -8.26 -8.05
CA MET A 133 -6.85 -7.67 -7.45
C MET A 133 -8.12 -8.19 -8.10
N THR A 134 -8.13 -8.30 -9.44
CA THR A 134 -9.30 -8.79 -10.18
C THR A 134 -9.53 -10.28 -9.98
N THR A 135 -8.50 -11.12 -10.06
CA THR A 135 -8.64 -12.57 -9.89
C THR A 135 -9.00 -12.94 -8.44
N ARG A 136 -8.39 -12.30 -7.45
CA ARG A 136 -8.71 -12.52 -6.03
C ARG A 136 -10.06 -11.94 -5.65
N GLY A 137 -10.44 -10.80 -6.23
CA GLY A 137 -11.77 -10.22 -6.08
C GLY A 137 -12.86 -11.17 -6.58
N ALA A 138 -12.67 -11.75 -7.77
CA ALA A 138 -13.57 -12.76 -8.32
C ALA A 138 -13.65 -14.02 -7.43
N SER A 139 -12.50 -14.52 -6.96
CA SER A 139 -12.44 -15.67 -6.04
C SER A 139 -13.17 -15.39 -4.72
N THR A 140 -13.00 -14.20 -4.15
CA THR A 140 -13.68 -13.77 -2.92
C THR A 140 -15.19 -13.67 -3.11
N GLY A 141 -15.63 -13.13 -4.25
CA GLY A 141 -17.05 -13.07 -4.62
C GLY A 141 -17.67 -14.46 -4.81
N LEU A 142 -16.97 -15.36 -5.50
CA LEU A 142 -17.43 -16.73 -5.71
C LEU A 142 -17.53 -17.49 -4.37
N HIS A 143 -16.53 -17.38 -3.51
CA HIS A 143 -16.55 -18.00 -2.19
C HIS A 143 -17.69 -17.48 -1.32
N ALA A 144 -18.01 -16.18 -1.40
CA ALA A 144 -19.15 -15.60 -0.71
C ALA A 144 -20.49 -16.13 -1.25
N ALA A 145 -20.63 -16.28 -2.56
CA ALA A 145 -21.84 -16.82 -3.20
C ALA A 145 -22.08 -18.31 -2.88
N VAL A 146 -21.03 -19.11 -2.82
CA VAL A 146 -21.11 -20.51 -2.39
C VAL A 146 -21.55 -20.60 -0.92
N ALA A 147 -20.91 -19.83 -0.03
CA ALA A 147 -21.25 -19.81 1.38
C ALA A 147 -22.69 -19.33 1.67
N SER A 148 -23.25 -18.43 0.85
CA SER A 148 -24.67 -18.05 0.97
C SER A 148 -25.61 -19.14 0.50
N THR A 149 -25.24 -19.89 -0.54
CA THR A 149 -26.06 -21.00 -1.07
C THR A 149 -26.15 -22.15 -0.07
N GLU A 150 -25.03 -22.52 0.57
CA GLU A 150 -25.01 -23.57 1.61
C GLU A 150 -25.80 -23.19 2.88
N ARG A 151 -25.94 -21.90 3.19
CA ARG A 151 -26.77 -21.41 4.30
C ARG A 151 -28.28 -21.49 4.02
N ASP A 152 -28.69 -21.34 2.76
CA ASP A 152 -30.10 -21.47 2.38
C ASP A 152 -30.54 -22.95 2.33
N GLU A 153 -29.59 -23.88 2.11
CA GLU A 153 -29.86 -25.31 2.10
C GLU A 153 -29.81 -25.97 3.49
N THR A 154 -29.44 -25.25 4.55
CA THR A 154 -29.48 -25.78 5.92
C THR A 154 -30.89 -25.62 6.51
N PRO A 155 -31.69 -26.70 6.66
CA PRO A 155 -33.00 -26.58 7.27
C PRO A 155 -32.83 -26.11 8.72
N ALA A 156 -33.64 -25.14 9.13
CA ALA A 156 -33.71 -24.69 10.52
C ALA A 156 -33.86 -25.93 11.43
N PRO A 157 -33.08 -26.02 12.54
CA PRO A 157 -33.29 -27.09 13.51
C PRO A 157 -34.73 -26.97 14.02
N GLY A 158 -35.53 -28.00 13.75
CA GLY A 158 -36.96 -28.01 13.96
C GLY A 158 -37.35 -27.57 15.37
N LEU A 159 -38.28 -26.62 15.44
CA LEU A 159 -39.17 -26.37 16.58
C LEU A 159 -40.27 -27.43 16.60
#